data_AF-A0A645G3F3-F1
#
_entry.id   AF-A0A645G3F3-F1
#
_cell.length_a   1.000
_cell.length_b   1.000
_cell.length_c   1.000
_cell.angle_alpha   90.00
_cell.angle_beta   90.00
_cell.angle_gamma   90.00
#
_symmetry.space_group_name_H-M   'P 1'
#
loop_
_entity.id
_entity.type
_entity.pdbx_description
1 polymer ?
#
loop_
_entity_poly.entity_id
_entity_poly.type
_entity_poly.pdbx_seq_one_letter_code
_entity_poly.pdbx_strand_id
1 'polypeptide(L)'
;MFTLCVGVFTLIAFSWTREKFKDNKLYSTLFPIAVILAGMAIALVLRSEYVSFGVISIVAFYVLRNSGDFRVLGILPLAIILPWTLLAVPLILLYNGKRGHGNKYFFYIFYPAHFLILSFLRYLLLRG
;
A
#
# COMPACT_ATOMS: atom_id res chain seq x y z
N MET A 1 -11.01 0.83 -0.90
CA MET A 1 -11.22 0.31 0.47
C MET A 1 -11.01 -1.20 0.58
N PHE A 2 -11.57 -2.01 -0.34
CA PHE A 2 -11.33 -3.47 -0.36
C PHE A 2 -9.85 -3.86 -0.51
N THR A 3 -9.08 -3.11 -1.29
CA THR A 3 -7.63 -3.30 -1.50
C THR A 3 -6.83 -3.32 -0.19
N LEU A 4 -7.07 -2.34 0.68
CA LEU A 4 -6.41 -2.22 1.98
C LEU A 4 -6.86 -3.33 2.93
N CYS A 5 -8.13 -3.70 2.89
CA CYS A 5 -8.65 -4.80 3.69
C CYS A 5 -7.93 -6.11 3.33
N VAL A 6 -7.89 -6.45 2.04
CA VAL A 6 -7.17 -7.63 1.52
C VAL A 6 -5.68 -7.52 1.83
N GLY A 7 -5.07 -6.35 1.67
CA GLY A 7 -3.66 -6.13 1.99
C GLY A 7 -3.34 -6.37 3.47
N VAL A 8 -4.18 -5.90 4.39
CA VAL A 8 -4.02 -6.13 5.83
C VAL A 8 -4.18 -7.61 6.17
N PHE A 9 -5.20 -8.29 5.64
CA PHE A 9 -5.36 -9.73 5.85
C PHE A 9 -4.17 -10.53 5.30
N THR A 10 -3.68 -10.16 4.12
CA THR A 10 -2.50 -10.76 3.49
C THR A 10 -1.26 -10.54 4.36
N LEU A 11 -1.08 -9.34 4.94
CA LEU A 11 0.01 -9.06 5.87
C LEU A 11 -0.05 -9.89 7.15
N ILE A 12 -1.23 -10.02 7.75
CA ILE A 12 -1.43 -10.83 8.96
C ILE A 12 -1.06 -12.28 8.67
N ALA A 13 -1.61 -12.86 7.59
CA ALA A 13 -1.31 -14.22 7.17
C ALA A 13 0.17 -14.41 6.81
N PHE A 14 0.80 -13.42 6.17
CA PHE A 14 2.23 -13.41 5.86
C PHE A 14 3.07 -13.41 7.14
N SER A 15 2.75 -12.56 8.13
CA SER A 15 3.48 -12.54 9.41
C SER A 15 3.33 -13.85 10.18
N TRP A 16 2.13 -14.41 10.20
CA TRP A 16 1.82 -15.63 10.93
C TRP A 16 2.53 -16.85 10.33
N THR A 17 2.51 -16.99 9.00
CA THR A 17 3.22 -18.08 8.30
C THR A 17 4.74 -17.98 8.48
N ARG A 18 5.28 -16.76 8.42
CA ARG A 18 6.73 -16.53 8.60
C ARG A 18 7.20 -16.84 10.02
N GLU A 19 6.37 -16.56 11.03
CA GLU A 19 6.69 -16.88 12.43
C GLU A 19 6.55 -18.38 12.71
N LYS A 20 5.48 -19.01 12.23
CA LYS A 20 5.18 -20.43 12.47
C LYS A 20 6.18 -21.39 11.83
N PHE A 21 6.75 -21.04 10.68
CA PHE A 21 7.68 -21.90 9.94
C PHE A 21 9.13 -21.42 10.00
N LYS A 22 9.49 -20.60 10.99
CA LYS A 22 10.82 -19.99 11.13
C LYS A 22 11.95 -21.02 11.17
N ASP A 23 11.72 -22.20 11.75
CA ASP A 23 12.74 -23.26 11.90
C ASP A 23 13.10 -23.96 10.59
N ASN A 24 12.22 -23.95 9.59
CA ASN A 24 12.46 -24.61 8.31
C ASN A 24 12.60 -23.60 7.17
N LYS A 25 13.83 -23.43 6.68
CA LYS A 25 14.18 -22.43 5.65
C LYS A 25 13.35 -22.53 4.35
N LEU A 26 12.98 -23.74 3.92
CA LEU A 26 12.12 -23.98 2.75
C LEU A 26 10.67 -23.54 3.00
N TYR A 27 10.10 -23.91 4.14
CA TYR A 27 8.71 -23.56 4.48
C TYR A 27 8.56 -22.08 4.86
N SER A 28 9.61 -21.48 5.43
CA SER A 28 9.68 -20.05 5.73
C SER A 28 9.65 -19.16 4.48
N THR A 29 9.84 -19.69 3.27
CA THR A 29 9.79 -18.92 2.02
C THR A 29 8.61 -19.32 1.13
N LEU A 30 8.33 -20.62 1.00
CA LEU A 30 7.22 -21.12 0.17
C LEU A 30 5.83 -20.66 0.66
N PHE A 31 5.54 -20.81 1.95
CA PHE A 31 4.21 -20.47 2.48
C PHE A 31 3.91 -18.96 2.41
N PRO A 32 4.84 -18.06 2.77
CA PRO A 32 4.60 -16.63 2.60
C PRO A 32 4.38 -16.20 1.15
N ILE A 33 5.09 -16.81 0.18
CA ILE A 33 4.87 -16.55 -1.25
C ILE A 33 3.46 -16.99 -1.66
N ALA A 34 3.02 -18.17 -1.23
CA ALA A 34 1.66 -18.65 -1.50
C ALA A 34 0.59 -17.71 -0.93
N VAL A 35 0.81 -17.16 0.27
CA VAL A 35 -0.09 -16.18 0.89
C VAL A 35 -0.17 -14.89 0.08
N ILE A 36 0.96 -14.39 -0.42
CA ILE A 36 0.99 -13.17 -1.27
C ILE A 36 0.22 -13.43 -2.57
N LEU A 37 0.44 -14.57 -3.23
CA LEU A 37 -0.27 -14.95 -4.46
C LEU A 37 -1.78 -15.09 -4.23
N ALA A 38 -2.20 -15.69 -3.11
CA ALA A 38 -3.60 -15.78 -2.73
C ALA A 38 -4.21 -14.40 -2.49
N GLY A 39 -3.50 -13.52 -1.77
CA GLY A 39 -3.91 -12.13 -1.54
C GLY A 39 -4.08 -11.35 -2.85
N MET A 40 -3.16 -11.55 -3.81
CA MET A 40 -3.25 -10.98 -5.16
C MET A 40 -4.44 -11.53 -5.95
N ALA A 41 -4.69 -12.85 -5.91
CA ALA A 41 -5.81 -13.47 -6.60
C ALA A 41 -7.16 -12.96 -6.07
N ILE A 42 -7.29 -12.86 -4.74
CA ILE A 42 -8.48 -12.29 -4.08
C ILE A 42 -8.65 -10.81 -4.49
N ALA A 43 -7.55 -10.05 -4.52
CA ALA A 43 -7.52 -8.67 -5.00
C ALA A 43 -7.99 -8.51 -6.45
N LEU A 44 -7.58 -9.41 -7.36
CA LEU A 44 -8.01 -9.40 -8.77
C LEU A 44 -9.51 -9.63 -8.90
N VAL A 45 -10.03 -10.66 -8.23
CA VAL A 45 -11.46 -11.03 -8.25
C VAL A 45 -12.33 -9.88 -7.72
N LEU A 46 -11.83 -9.11 -6.75
CA LEU A 46 -12.57 -8.02 -6.11
C LEU A 46 -12.64 -6.70 -6.88
N ARG A 47 -12.09 -6.62 -8.11
CA ARG A 47 -12.19 -5.50 -9.09
C ARG A 47 -10.92 -4.66 -9.28
N SER A 48 -9.91 -5.21 -9.97
CA SER A 48 -8.98 -4.53 -10.91
C SER A 48 -7.50 -4.95 -10.73
N GLU A 49 -6.76 -5.05 -11.82
CA GLU A 49 -5.32 -5.40 -11.85
C GLU A 49 -4.46 -4.47 -10.97
N TYR A 50 -4.81 -3.17 -10.93
CA TYR A 50 -4.13 -2.17 -10.11
C TYR A 50 -4.20 -2.47 -8.60
N VAL A 51 -5.25 -3.16 -8.16
CA VAL A 51 -5.46 -3.53 -6.74
C VAL A 51 -4.42 -4.54 -6.29
N SER A 52 -4.01 -5.43 -7.18
CA SER A 52 -3.10 -6.55 -6.89
C SER A 52 -1.67 -6.08 -6.68
N PHE A 53 -1.19 -5.13 -7.50
CA PHE A 53 0.12 -4.51 -7.30
C PHE A 53 0.18 -3.70 -6.01
N GLY A 54 -0.94 -3.13 -5.58
CA GLY A 54 -1.07 -2.53 -4.24
C GLY A 54 -0.78 -3.52 -3.11
N VAL A 55 -1.28 -4.75 -3.20
CA VAL A 55 -1.00 -5.80 -2.20
C VAL A 55 0.49 -6.14 -2.16
N ILE A 56 1.14 -6.29 -3.33
CA ILE A 56 2.58 -6.53 -3.42
C ILE A 56 3.36 -5.38 -2.78
N SER A 57 3.02 -4.13 -3.10
CA SER A 57 3.68 -2.95 -2.52
C SER A 57 3.51 -2.88 -1.00
N ILE A 58 2.32 -3.20 -0.47
CA ILE A 58 2.08 -3.25 0.98
C ILE A 58 3.02 -4.26 1.66
N VAL A 59 3.14 -5.47 1.09
CA VAL A 59 4.03 -6.51 1.63
C VAL A 59 5.49 -6.11 1.48
N ALA A 60 5.90 -5.54 0.35
CA ALA A 60 7.26 -5.06 0.13
C ALA A 60 7.65 -3.98 1.15
N PHE A 61 6.78 -2.99 1.38
CA PHE A 61 6.98 -1.98 2.42
C PHE A 61 7.06 -2.59 3.82
N TYR A 62 6.28 -3.62 4.11
CA TYR A 62 6.34 -4.32 5.40
C TYR A 62 7.67 -5.04 5.61
N VAL A 63 8.15 -5.76 4.59
CA VAL A 63 9.44 -6.49 4.66
C VAL A 63 10.61 -5.52 4.77
N LEU A 64 10.59 -4.42 4.03
CA LEU A 64 11.66 -3.42 3.96
C LEU A 64 11.55 -2.33 5.04
N ARG A 65 10.56 -2.41 5.94
CA ARG A 65 10.26 -1.33 6.90
C ARG A 65 11.44 -0.95 7.81
N ASN A 66 12.32 -1.91 8.09
CA ASN A 66 13.47 -1.77 8.98
C ASN A 66 14.80 -1.65 8.22
N SER A 67 14.78 -1.55 6.89
CA SER A 67 15.98 -1.56 6.03
C SER A 67 16.49 -0.15 5.68
N GLY A 68 16.07 0.89 6.39
CA GLY A 68 16.47 2.28 6.11
C GLY A 68 15.97 2.76 4.74
N ASP A 69 16.88 3.29 3.91
CA ASP A 69 16.58 3.86 2.59
C ASP A 69 16.03 2.83 1.60
N PHE A 70 16.35 1.53 1.80
CA PHE A 70 15.81 0.44 0.98
C PHE A 70 14.28 0.33 1.06
N ARG A 71 13.63 0.95 2.06
CA ARG A 71 12.17 1.03 2.17
C ARG A 71 11.52 1.62 0.92
N VAL A 72 12.20 2.52 0.21
CA VAL A 72 11.70 3.15 -1.03
C VAL A 72 11.38 2.12 -2.12
N LEU A 73 12.09 0.97 -2.14
CA LEU A 73 11.83 -0.10 -3.10
C LEU A 73 10.40 -0.68 -3.00
N GLY A 74 9.71 -0.48 -1.86
CA GLY A 74 8.30 -0.85 -1.70
C GLY A 74 7.35 -0.14 -2.69
N ILE A 75 7.77 0.98 -3.28
CA ILE A 75 7.00 1.73 -4.29
C ILE A 75 7.08 1.05 -5.66
N LEU A 76 8.14 0.28 -5.96
CA LEU A 76 8.41 -0.24 -7.30
C LEU A 76 7.20 -0.97 -7.96
N PRO A 77 6.47 -1.87 -7.27
CA PRO A 77 5.31 -2.53 -7.88
C PRO A 77 4.23 -1.55 -8.34
N LEU A 78 4.05 -0.43 -7.63
CA LEU A 78 3.10 0.62 -8.01
C LEU A 78 3.67 1.55 -9.08
N ALA A 79 4.97 1.86 -9.05
CA ALA A 79 5.62 2.74 -10.02
C ALA A 79 5.59 2.20 -11.46
N ILE A 80 5.59 0.87 -11.63
CA ILE A 80 5.47 0.21 -12.94
C ILE A 80 4.18 0.63 -13.65
N ILE A 81 3.10 0.84 -12.88
CA ILE A 81 1.78 1.13 -13.44
C ILE A 81 1.44 2.62 -13.34
N LEU A 82 1.79 3.25 -12.22
CA LEU A 82 1.58 4.68 -11.98
C LEU A 82 2.92 5.34 -11.69
N PRO A 83 3.63 5.86 -12.71
CA PRO A 83 4.92 6.52 -12.54
C PRO A 83 4.87 7.70 -11.55
N TRP A 84 3.70 8.34 -11.42
CA TRP A 84 3.44 9.43 -10.48
C TRP A 84 3.67 9.05 -9.01
N THR A 85 3.67 7.75 -8.66
CA THR A 85 3.99 7.30 -7.29
C THR A 85 5.44 7.62 -6.91
N LEU A 86 6.32 7.87 -7.88
CA LEU A 86 7.70 8.29 -7.64
C LEU A 86 7.78 9.67 -6.98
N LEU A 87 6.76 10.52 -7.10
CA LEU A 87 6.69 11.80 -6.38
C LEU A 87 6.64 11.61 -4.85
N ALA A 88 6.28 10.42 -4.37
CA ALA A 88 6.31 10.09 -2.94
C ALA A 88 7.72 9.72 -2.43
N VAL A 89 8.69 9.47 -3.31
CA VAL A 89 10.05 9.03 -2.93
C VAL A 89 10.73 10.02 -1.97
N PRO A 90 10.78 11.34 -2.24
CA PRO A 90 11.43 12.29 -1.33
C PRO A 90 10.78 12.28 0.05
N LEU A 91 9.44 12.20 0.10
CA LEU A 91 8.69 12.15 1.36
C LEU A 91 8.98 10.89 2.17
N ILE A 92 9.21 9.77 1.50
CA ILE A 92 9.54 8.49 2.15
C ILE A 92 10.98 8.51 2.67
N LEU A 93 11.92 9.10 1.93
CA LEU A 93 13.31 9.25 2.38
C LEU A 93 13.45 10.23 3.56
N LEU A 94 12.63 11.27 3.61
CA LEU A 94 12.57 12.21 4.74
C LEU A 94 11.84 11.65 5.98
N TYR A 95 11.37 10.40 5.94
CA TYR A 95 10.63 9.81 7.05
C TYR A 95 11.55 9.38 8.21
N ASN A 96 11.50 10.13 9.30
CA ASN A 96 12.32 9.92 10.51
C ASN A 96 11.96 8.68 11.37
N GLY A 97 11.19 7.72 10.84
CA GLY A 97 10.79 6.51 11.58
C GLY A 97 9.67 6.71 12.61
N LYS A 98 9.49 7.92 13.14
CA LYS A 98 8.48 8.26 14.16
C LYS A 98 7.11 8.52 13.55
N ARG A 99 6.05 8.08 14.23
CA ARG A 99 4.67 8.39 13.86
C ARG A 99 4.47 9.91 13.95
N GLY A 100 3.97 10.54 12.88
CA GLY A 100 3.67 11.97 12.88
C GLY A 100 2.47 12.32 13.78
N HIS A 101 2.48 13.53 14.34
CA HIS A 101 1.39 14.10 15.15
C HIS A 101 0.27 14.68 14.27
N GLY A 102 -0.28 13.87 13.36
CA GLY A 102 -1.36 14.30 12.48
C GLY A 102 -2.70 14.39 13.20
N ASN A 103 -3.45 15.48 13.00
CA ASN A 103 -4.82 15.58 13.48
C ASN A 103 -5.75 14.70 12.63
N LYS A 104 -6.31 13.64 13.21
CA LYS A 104 -7.25 12.73 12.53
C LYS A 104 -8.40 13.48 11.86
N TYR A 105 -8.93 14.53 12.51
CA TYR A 105 -10.08 15.28 12.02
C TYR A 105 -9.75 16.08 10.76
N PHE A 106 -8.52 16.60 10.66
CA PHE A 106 -8.06 17.28 9.45
C PHE A 106 -8.14 16.35 8.24
N PHE A 107 -7.62 15.12 8.34
CA PHE A 107 -7.69 14.15 7.25
C PHE A 107 -9.12 13.69 6.95
N TYR A 108 -9.96 13.51 7.97
CA TYR A 108 -11.36 13.10 7.79
C TYR A 108 -12.21 14.18 7.08
N ILE A 109 -11.90 15.46 7.28
CA ILE A 109 -12.59 16.57 6.60
C ILE A 109 -11.97 16.82 5.22
N PHE A 110 -10.64 16.77 5.12
CA PHE A 110 -9.93 16.97 3.86
C PHE A 110 -10.37 15.95 2.81
N TYR A 111 -10.61 14.69 3.19
CA TYR A 111 -10.98 13.63 2.27
C TYR A 111 -12.28 13.88 1.47
N PRO A 112 -13.43 14.21 2.08
CA PRO A 112 -14.61 14.62 1.31
C PRO A 112 -14.44 16.01 0.67
N ALA A 113 -13.75 16.94 1.34
CA ALA A 113 -13.67 18.33 0.90
C ALA A 113 -12.96 18.50 -0.46
N HIS A 114 -11.85 17.79 -0.70
CA HIS A 114 -11.13 17.95 -1.98
C HIS A 114 -11.95 17.47 -3.18
N PHE A 115 -12.76 16.41 -3.04
CA PHE A 115 -13.69 16.00 -4.09
C PHE A 115 -14.77 17.05 -4.36
N LEU A 116 -15.31 17.68 -3.31
CA LEU A 116 -16.28 18.77 -3.43
C LEU A 116 -15.67 20.00 -4.12
N ILE A 117 -14.45 20.37 -3.73
CA ILE A 117 -13.72 21.49 -4.34
C ILE A 117 -13.45 21.22 -5.82
N LEU A 118 -12.99 20.02 -6.18
CA LEU A 118 -12.77 19.64 -7.58
C LEU A 118 -14.07 19.63 -8.39
N SER A 119 -15.18 19.14 -7.80
CA SER A 119 -16.50 19.16 -8.43
C SER A 119 -16.99 20.59 -8.67
N PHE A 120 -16.79 21.47 -7.69
CA PHE A 120 -17.13 22.89 -7.78
C PHE A 120 -16.29 23.63 -8.83
N LEU A 121 -14.98 23.41 -8.85
CA LEU A 121 -14.06 23.96 -9.86
C LEU A 121 -14.48 23.52 -11.26
N ARG A 122 -14.77 22.22 -11.45
CA ARG A 122 -15.29 21.69 -12.72
C ARG A 122 -16.58 22.38 -13.15
N TYR A 123 -17.51 22.60 -12.21
CA TYR A 123 -18.76 23.30 -12.50
C TYR A 123 -18.52 24.75 -12.96
N LEU A 124 -17.61 25.46 -12.30
CA LEU A 124 -17.26 26.84 -12.65
C LEU A 124 -16.59 26.92 -14.04
N LEU A 125 -15.68 25.98 -14.35
CA LEU A 125 -14.93 25.94 -15.61
C LEU A 125 -15.78 25.54 -16.82
N LEU A 126 -16.83 24.73 -16.63
CA LEU A 126 -17.72 24.27 -17.71
C LEU A 126 -18.93 25.20 -17.94
N ARG A 127 -19.16 26.18 -17.05
CA ARG A 127 -20.26 27.15 -17.17
C ARG A 127 -19.79 28.50 -17.74
N GLY A 128 -18.47 28.67 -17.94
CA GLY A 128 -17.85 29.80 -18.64
C GLY A 128 -17.65 29.52 -20.13
#